data_AF-A0A920BKA2-F1
#
_entry.id   AF-A0A920BKA2-F1
#
_cell.length_a   1.000
_cell.length_b   1.000
_cell.length_c   1.000
_cell.angle_alpha   90.00
_cell.angle_beta   90.00
_cell.angle_gamma   90.00
#
_symmetry.space_group_name_H-M   'P 1'
#
loop_
_entity.id
_entity.type
_entity.pdbx_description
1 polymer ?
#
loop_
_entity_poly.entity_id
_entity_poly.type
_entity_poly.pdbx_seq_one_letter_code
_entity_poly.pdbx_strand_id
1 'polypeptide(L)'
;MKSHLISTDLSDFPSSAQVPEIAGRSMLVKKVEMLPIECIVRGYITGSAWKEYKANGTMHGTPLPTNLQESEKLPEPVFTPSTKAEDGLHDENISFTQAADIVGLEIAELAKQKSLELYSQGAEYALEKRNHHCRHKI
;
A
#
# COMPACT_ATOMS: atom_id res chain seq x y z
N MET A 1 -1.42 -0.82 16.60
CA MET A 1 -0.59 0.00 15.68
C MET A 1 -1.03 1.45 15.78
N LYS A 2 -0.12 2.42 15.73
CA LYS A 2 -0.46 3.85 15.81
C LYS A 2 -0.84 4.37 14.42
N SER A 3 -2.00 5.00 14.29
CA SER A 3 -2.42 5.70 13.07
C SER A 3 -2.60 7.19 13.34
N HIS A 4 -2.92 7.97 12.30
CA HIS A 4 -3.27 9.38 12.47
C HIS A 4 -4.71 9.61 12.95
N LEU A 5 -5.52 8.56 13.14
CA LEU A 5 -6.94 8.69 13.49
C LEU A 5 -7.07 9.24 14.91
N ILE A 6 -7.87 10.31 15.05
CA ILE A 6 -8.28 10.86 16.35
C ILE A 6 -9.69 10.38 16.68
N SER A 7 -10.66 10.61 15.78
CA SER A 7 -12.04 10.17 15.97
C SER A 7 -12.79 10.00 14.64
N THR A 8 -13.82 9.16 14.66
CA THR A 8 -14.83 9.05 13.60
C THR A 8 -16.21 9.57 14.04
N ASP A 9 -16.35 10.01 15.30
CA ASP A 9 -17.58 10.60 15.81
C ASP A 9 -17.62 12.09 15.43
N LEU A 10 -18.71 12.50 14.78
CA LEU A 10 -18.90 13.87 14.31
C LEU A 10 -18.93 14.87 15.47
N SER A 11 -19.35 14.45 16.66
CA SER A 11 -19.39 15.32 17.85
C SER A 11 -17.99 15.74 18.35
N ASP A 12 -16.94 15.00 17.98
CA ASP A 12 -15.55 15.34 18.30
C ASP A 12 -14.95 16.35 17.31
N PHE A 13 -15.63 16.66 16.20
CA PHE A 13 -15.09 17.54 15.16
C PHE A 13 -15.17 19.01 15.59
N PRO A 14 -14.35 19.91 15.01
CA PRO A 14 -14.55 21.35 15.17
C PRO A 14 -15.99 21.72 14.79
N SER A 15 -16.62 22.64 15.54
CA SER A 15 -18.04 23.00 15.35
C SER A 15 -18.39 23.40 13.91
N SER A 16 -17.46 24.04 13.20
CA SER A 16 -17.61 24.41 11.79
C SER A 16 -17.66 23.23 10.82
N ALA A 17 -17.26 22.04 11.26
CA ALA A 17 -17.22 20.80 10.49
C ALA A 17 -18.21 19.74 11.01
N GLN A 18 -19.03 20.06 12.02
CA GLN A 18 -20.07 19.16 12.55
C GLN A 18 -21.33 19.20 11.67
N VAL A 19 -21.19 18.82 10.40
CA VAL A 19 -22.28 18.85 9.42
C VAL A 19 -22.78 17.43 9.12
N PRO A 20 -24.09 17.15 9.18
CA PRO A 20 -24.62 15.78 9.04
C PRO A 20 -24.25 15.10 7.73
N GLU A 21 -24.02 15.87 6.66
CA GLU A 21 -23.69 15.36 5.34
C GLU A 21 -22.44 14.47 5.40
N ILE A 22 -21.41 14.84 6.16
CA ILE A 22 -20.14 14.13 6.18
C ILE A 22 -20.11 12.95 7.16
N ALA A 23 -21.20 12.71 7.90
CA ALA A 23 -21.30 11.63 8.86
C ALA A 23 -21.05 10.26 8.22
N GLY A 24 -20.25 9.41 8.88
CA GLY A 24 -19.91 8.05 8.42
C GLY A 24 -18.92 7.98 7.24
N ARG A 25 -18.49 9.12 6.68
CA ARG A 25 -17.55 9.19 5.56
C ARG A 25 -16.44 10.23 5.76
N SER A 26 -16.17 10.59 7.00
CA SER A 26 -15.12 11.53 7.38
C SER A 26 -14.47 11.10 8.69
N MET A 27 -13.21 11.50 8.87
CA MET A 27 -12.43 11.18 10.06
C MET A 27 -11.71 12.44 10.54
N LEU A 28 -11.69 12.68 11.84
CA LEU A 28 -10.80 13.64 12.47
C LEU A 28 -9.43 12.99 12.61
N VAL A 29 -8.41 13.62 12.04
CA VAL A 29 -7.05 13.07 11.98
C VAL A 29 -6.02 14.07 12.47
N LYS A 30 -4.91 13.56 13.00
CA LYS A 30 -3.72 14.34 13.30
C LYS A 30 -2.98 14.62 12.01
N LYS A 31 -2.69 15.89 11.72
CA LYS A 31 -1.79 16.26 10.63
C LYS A 31 -0.40 15.64 10.88
N VAL A 32 0.14 14.97 9.87
CA VAL A 32 1.46 14.33 9.89
C VAL A 32 2.30 14.82 8.71
N GLU A 33 3.61 14.71 8.85
CA GLU A 33 4.53 14.82 7.71
C GLU A 33 4.47 13.52 6.91
N MET A 34 4.12 13.63 5.63
CA MET A 34 3.97 12.48 4.75
C MET A 34 5.33 12.07 4.19
N LEU A 35 5.56 10.77 4.07
CA LEU A 35 6.69 10.27 3.30
C LEU A 35 6.45 10.57 1.80
N PRO A 36 7.43 11.11 1.07
CA PRO A 36 7.33 11.41 -0.36
C PRO A 36 7.47 10.15 -1.24
N ILE A 37 6.95 9.01 -0.77
CA ILE A 37 6.94 7.73 -1.47
C ILE A 37 5.61 7.01 -1.20
N GLU A 38 5.18 6.16 -2.13
CA GLU A 38 4.06 5.25 -1.92
C GLU A 38 4.59 3.89 -1.45
N CYS A 39 4.08 3.43 -0.31
CA CYS A 39 4.51 2.19 0.34
C CYS A 39 3.67 0.99 -0.12
N ILE A 40 3.90 0.53 -1.35
CA ILE A 40 3.11 -0.54 -1.98
C ILE A 40 3.69 -1.92 -1.60
N VAL A 41 2.82 -2.86 -1.26
CA VAL A 41 3.17 -4.27 -1.09
C VAL A 41 2.35 -5.14 -2.03
N ARG A 42 3.01 -6.11 -2.66
CA ARG A 42 2.39 -7.07 -3.58
C ARG A 42 2.60 -8.48 -3.06
N GLY A 43 1.52 -9.23 -2.86
CA GLY A 43 1.59 -10.69 -2.69
C GLY A 43 1.17 -11.48 -3.92
N TYR A 44 0.71 -10.79 -4.97
CA TYR A 44 0.34 -11.38 -6.26
C TYR A 44 0.89 -10.49 -7.38
N ILE A 45 1.31 -11.10 -8.49
CA ILE A 45 1.80 -10.37 -9.65
C ILE A 45 0.65 -9.91 -10.54
N THR A 46 0.43 -8.60 -10.65
CA THR A 46 -0.65 -8.02 -11.46
C THR A 46 -0.33 -6.57 -11.83
N GLY A 47 -1.15 -5.95 -12.68
CA GLY A 47 -1.05 -4.52 -13.02
C GLY A 47 0.30 -4.14 -13.64
N SER A 48 0.89 -3.03 -13.18
CA SER A 48 2.18 -2.53 -13.70
C SER A 48 3.33 -3.52 -13.51
N ALA A 49 3.34 -4.27 -12.40
CA ALA A 49 4.36 -5.30 -12.16
C ALA A 49 4.25 -6.47 -13.17
N TRP A 50 3.03 -6.89 -13.53
CA TRP A 50 2.84 -7.91 -14.57
C TRP A 50 3.28 -7.41 -15.95
N LYS A 51 3.03 -6.13 -16.26
CA LYS A 51 3.49 -5.52 -17.52
C LYS A 51 5.02 -5.53 -17.61
N GLU A 52 5.72 -5.16 -16.54
CA GLU A 52 7.19 -5.21 -16.48
C GLU A 52 7.71 -6.65 -16.61
N TYR A 53 7.11 -7.59 -15.89
CA TYR A 53 7.51 -9.00 -15.93
C TYR A 53 7.37 -9.61 -17.32
N LYS A 54 6.26 -9.32 -18.04
CA LYS A 54 6.11 -9.79 -19.42
C LYS A 54 7.14 -9.20 -20.38
N ALA A 55 7.59 -7.97 -20.14
CA ALA A 55 8.57 -7.32 -21.00
C ALA A 55 9.99 -7.79 -20.70
N ASN A 56 10.36 -7.89 -19.41
CA ASN A 56 11.75 -7.98 -18.98
C ASN A 56 12.04 -9.12 -17.99
N GLY A 57 11.01 -9.86 -17.54
CA GLY A 57 11.16 -10.88 -16.49
C GLY A 57 11.42 -10.31 -15.09
N THR A 58 11.20 -9.00 -14.90
CA THR A 58 11.52 -8.29 -13.65
C THR A 58 10.29 -7.65 -13.00
N MET A 59 10.44 -7.28 -11.73
CA MET A 59 9.54 -6.39 -11.00
C MET A 59 10.38 -5.37 -10.23
N HIS A 60 10.19 -4.08 -10.54
CA HIS A 60 11.01 -2.97 -10.02
C HIS A 60 12.52 -3.25 -10.23
N GLY A 61 12.87 -3.76 -11.41
CA GLY A 61 14.25 -4.10 -11.79
C GLY A 61 14.81 -5.39 -11.17
N THR A 62 14.07 -6.07 -10.28
CA THR A 62 14.51 -7.33 -9.67
C THR A 62 13.98 -8.53 -10.46
N PRO A 63 14.82 -9.52 -10.83
CA PRO A 63 14.37 -10.72 -11.53
C PRO A 63 13.35 -11.52 -10.72
N LEU A 64 12.33 -12.04 -11.41
CA LEU A 64 11.33 -12.94 -10.84
C LEU A 64 11.48 -14.36 -11.40
N PRO A 65 10.89 -15.38 -10.72
CA PRO A 65 10.83 -16.73 -11.25
C PRO A 65 10.25 -16.78 -12.67
N THR A 66 10.75 -17.70 -13.49
CA THR A 66 10.22 -17.91 -14.85
C THR A 66 8.83 -18.55 -14.82
N ASN A 67 8.01 -18.28 -15.84
CA ASN A 67 6.69 -18.88 -16.06
C ASN A 67 5.61 -18.50 -15.04
N LEU A 68 5.71 -17.33 -14.39
CA LEU A 68 4.60 -16.79 -13.61
C LEU A 68 3.42 -16.49 -14.53
N GLN A 69 2.21 -16.77 -14.04
CA GLN A 69 0.95 -16.41 -14.68
C GLN A 69 0.41 -15.09 -14.12
N GLU A 70 -0.47 -14.45 -14.88
CA GLU A 70 -1.12 -13.23 -14.42
C GLU A 70 -1.95 -13.50 -13.17
N SER A 71 -1.80 -12.66 -12.15
CA SER A 71 -2.43 -12.81 -10.83
C SER A 71 -1.95 -14.01 -10.02
N GLU A 72 -0.80 -14.60 -10.37
CA GLU A 72 -0.19 -15.66 -9.57
C GLU A 72 0.34 -15.12 -8.25
N LYS A 73 0.25 -15.94 -7.20
CA LYS A 73 0.76 -15.61 -5.87
C LYS A 73 2.29 -15.60 -5.89
N LEU A 74 2.89 -14.55 -5.36
CA LEU A 74 4.34 -14.48 -5.17
C LEU A 74 4.77 -15.40 -4.01
N PRO A 75 6.01 -15.93 -4.03
CA PRO A 75 6.53 -16.77 -2.95
C PRO A 75 6.45 -16.08 -1.58
N GLU A 76 6.71 -14.77 -1.56
CA GLU A 76 6.58 -13.90 -0.40
C GLU A 76 6.05 -12.52 -0.83
N PRO A 77 5.37 -11.77 0.06
CA PRO A 77 4.99 -10.39 -0.24
C PRO A 77 6.22 -9.51 -0.46
N VAL A 78 6.19 -8.70 -1.51
CA VAL A 78 7.32 -7.84 -1.90
C VAL A 78 6.93 -6.38 -1.73
N PHE A 79 7.82 -5.61 -1.09
CA PHE A 79 7.72 -4.16 -1.00
C PHE A 79 8.22 -3.52 -2.30
N THR A 80 7.35 -2.77 -2.98
CA THR A 80 7.58 -2.25 -4.33
C THR A 80 7.27 -0.76 -4.39
N PRO A 81 8.15 0.11 -3.85
CA PRO A 81 7.84 1.52 -3.68
C PRO A 81 7.67 2.25 -5.02
N SER A 82 6.91 3.34 -5.02
CA SER A 82 6.91 4.33 -6.10
C SER A 82 7.13 5.74 -5.55
N THR A 83 7.56 6.66 -6.41
CA THR A 83 7.52 8.08 -6.08
C THR A 83 6.08 8.53 -5.94
N LYS A 84 5.88 9.59 -5.15
CA LYS A 84 4.62 10.32 -5.09
C LYS A 84 4.74 11.53 -6.02
N ALA A 85 4.08 11.47 -7.18
CA ALA A 85 4.16 12.57 -8.14
C ALA A 85 3.26 13.76 -7.73
N GLU A 86 3.60 14.97 -8.17
CA GLU A 86 2.70 16.14 -8.03
C GLU A 86 1.42 15.95 -8.88
N ASP A 87 0.35 16.66 -8.50
CA ASP A 87 -0.97 16.51 -9.11
C ASP A 87 -0.94 16.59 -10.65
N GLY A 88 -1.26 15.47 -11.31
CA GLY A 88 -1.33 15.35 -12.77
C GLY A 88 -0.21 14.52 -13.41
N LEU A 89 0.81 14.12 -12.66
CA LEU A 89 1.88 13.22 -13.11
C LEU A 89 1.62 11.78 -12.63
N HIS A 90 2.22 10.81 -13.31
CA HIS A 90 2.13 9.40 -12.93
C HIS A 90 3.22 9.04 -11.92
N ASP A 91 2.86 8.28 -10.89
CA ASP A 91 3.81 7.69 -9.94
C ASP A 91 4.79 6.76 -10.69
N GLU A 92 6.08 6.87 -10.37
CA GLU A 92 7.12 6.05 -10.97
C GLU A 92 7.55 4.94 -10.02
N ASN A 93 7.54 3.69 -10.50
CA ASN A 93 8.09 2.56 -9.75
C ASN A 93 9.59 2.77 -9.51
N ILE A 94 10.00 2.72 -8.24
CA ILE A 94 11.41 2.87 -7.84
C ILE A 94 11.89 1.62 -7.10
N SER A 95 13.21 1.44 -7.09
CA SER A 95 13.88 0.44 -6.26
C SER A 95 13.86 0.84 -4.79
N PHE A 96 14.13 -0.12 -3.90
CA PHE A 96 14.29 0.16 -2.47
C PHE A 96 15.44 1.15 -2.21
N THR A 97 16.55 1.03 -2.94
CA THR A 97 17.69 1.94 -2.82
C THR A 97 17.30 3.38 -3.14
N GLN A 98 16.57 3.59 -4.24
CA GLN A 98 16.07 4.92 -4.59
C GLN A 98 15.09 5.47 -3.55
N ALA A 99 14.23 4.63 -2.97
CA ALA A 99 13.37 5.05 -1.88
C ALA A 99 14.20 5.47 -0.64
N ALA A 100 15.24 4.72 -0.30
CA ALA A 100 16.16 5.03 0.79
C ALA A 100 16.95 6.33 0.55
N ASP A 101 17.29 6.65 -0.70
CA ASP A 101 17.92 7.92 -1.07
C ASP A 101 16.97 9.12 -0.84
N ILE A 102 15.66 8.92 -1.00
CA ILE A 102 14.63 9.96 -0.82
C ILE A 102 14.31 10.19 0.66
N VAL A 103 14.04 9.12 1.42
CA VAL A 103 13.52 9.23 2.80
C VAL A 103 14.55 8.92 3.90
N GLY A 104 15.74 8.49 3.52
CA GLY A 104 16.77 7.96 4.42
C GLY A 104 16.59 6.46 4.69
N LEU A 105 17.71 5.74 4.83
CA LEU A 105 17.74 4.29 4.97
C LEU A 105 16.92 3.77 6.16
N GLU A 106 17.06 4.40 7.33
CA GLU A 106 16.34 3.99 8.55
C GLU A 106 14.82 4.06 8.36
N ILE A 107 14.33 5.16 7.76
CA ILE A 107 12.91 5.37 7.50
C ILE A 107 12.42 4.41 6.41
N ALA A 108 13.22 4.17 5.36
CA ALA A 108 12.86 3.24 4.30
C ALA A 108 12.72 1.80 4.82
N GLU A 109 13.64 1.34 5.68
CA GLU A 109 13.54 0.02 6.32
C GLU A 109 12.32 -0.08 7.24
N LEU A 110 12.06 0.96 8.05
CA LEU A 110 10.88 0.98 8.92
C LEU A 110 9.57 0.96 8.10
N ALA A 111 9.50 1.73 7.02
CA ALA A 111 8.37 1.75 6.11
C ALA A 111 8.14 0.37 5.48
N LYS A 112 9.19 -0.24 4.92
CA LYS A 112 9.14 -1.60 4.36
C LYS A 112 8.66 -2.62 5.38
N GLN A 113 9.25 -2.64 6.58
CA GLN A 113 8.88 -3.56 7.65
C GLN A 113 7.40 -3.41 8.02
N LYS A 114 6.94 -2.18 8.27
CA LYS A 114 5.55 -1.90 8.68
C LYS A 114 4.55 -2.20 7.59
N SER A 115 4.88 -1.90 6.34
CA SER A 115 4.03 -2.23 5.19
C SER A 115 3.87 -3.73 5.00
N LEU A 116 4.96 -4.51 5.09
CA LEU A 116 4.89 -5.97 4.99
C LEU A 116 4.10 -6.60 6.13
N GLU A 117 4.29 -6.10 7.36
CA GLU A 117 3.54 -6.52 8.55
C GLU A 117 2.03 -6.27 8.38
N LEU A 118 1.65 -5.05 8.00
CA LEU A 118 0.26 -4.66 7.75
C LEU A 118 -0.39 -5.45 6.63
N TYR A 119 0.32 -5.59 5.50
CA TYR A 119 -0.17 -6.36 4.36
C TYR A 119 -0.45 -7.80 4.77
N SER A 120 0.47 -8.44 5.49
CA SER A 120 0.34 -9.85 5.88
C SER A 120 -0.87 -10.05 6.79
N GLN A 121 -1.04 -9.19 7.80
CA GLN A 121 -2.21 -9.24 8.70
C GLN A 121 -3.53 -9.01 7.94
N GLY A 122 -3.57 -8.01 7.06
CA GLY A 122 -4.76 -7.71 6.27
C GLY A 122 -5.12 -8.81 5.27
N ALA A 123 -4.12 -9.39 4.61
CA ALA A 123 -4.28 -10.48 3.66
C ALA A 123 -4.76 -11.77 4.34
N GLU A 124 -4.19 -12.11 5.51
CA GLU A 124 -4.61 -13.24 6.31
C GLU A 124 -6.07 -13.10 6.78
N TYR A 125 -6.40 -11.94 7.36
CA TYR A 125 -7.77 -11.64 7.81
C TYR A 125 -8.78 -11.69 6.65
N ALA A 126 -8.45 -11.11 5.50
CA ALA A 126 -9.31 -11.13 4.32
C ALA A 126 -9.54 -12.55 3.78
N LEU A 127 -8.49 -13.39 3.81
CA LEU A 127 -8.58 -14.80 3.41
C LEU A 127 -9.46 -15.60 4.38
N GLU A 128 -9.30 -15.39 5.68
CA GLU A 128 -10.13 -16.00 6.72
C GLU A 128 -11.61 -15.62 6.52
N LYS A 129 -11.92 -14.33 6.33
CA LYS A 129 -13.30 -13.87 6.12
C LYS A 129 -13.92 -14.34 4.80
N ARG A 130 -13.11 -14.49 3.74
CA ARG A 130 -13.56 -15.14 2.48
C ARG A 130 -14.04 -16.56 2.71
N ASN A 131 -13.32 -17.32 3.53
CA ASN A 131 -13.68 -18.70 3.86
C ASN A 131 -14.97 -18.79 4.70
N HIS A 132 -15.33 -17.73 5.44
CA HIS A 132 -16.52 -17.70 6.30
C HIS A 132 -17.77 -17.07 5.67
N HIS A 133 -17.66 -16.24 4.62
CA HIS A 133 -18.82 -15.46 4.15
C HIS A 133 -19.01 -15.29 2.64
N CYS A 134 -18.07 -15.61 1.75
CA CYS A 134 -18.35 -15.52 0.30
C CYS A 134 -17.30 -16.20 -0.60
N ARG A 135 -17.75 -17.21 -1.35
CA ARG A 135 -17.05 -17.81 -2.51
C ARG A 135 -17.16 -16.93 -3.77
N HIS A 136 -16.68 -15.69 -3.73
CA HIS A 136 -16.50 -14.92 -4.97
C HIS A 136 -15.02 -14.84 -5.31
N LYS A 137 -14.59 -15.64 -6.29
CA LYS A 137 -13.22 -15.66 -6.86
C LYS A 137 -12.69 -14.23 -7.07
N ILE A 138 -11.46 -13.97 -6.61
CA ILE A 138 -10.62 -12.91 -7.21
C ILE A 138 -10.14 -13.47 -8.54
#